data_AF-A0A8R2NKD2-F1
#
_entry.id   AF-A0A8R2NKD2-F1
#
_cell.length_a   1.000
_cell.length_b   1.000
_cell.length_c   1.000
_cell.angle_alpha   90.00
_cell.angle_beta   90.00
_cell.angle_gamma   90.00
#
_symmetry.space_group_name_H-M   'P 1'
#
loop_
_entity.id
_entity.type
_entity.pdbx_description
1 polymer ?
#
loop_
_entity_poly.entity_id
_entity_poly.type
_entity_poly.pdbx_seq_one_letter_code
_entity_poly.pdbx_strand_id
1 'polypeptide(L)'
;MGLSQPSVSRCISEVVTALNLPEIFNAWVKFPKNINELNDIRNGFYRNTGFPGVVGCIDCTHVAITPPSTNLNLNENQHPEYIYVNRKGYHSINVQLICDSNLKILNINALFPGSTHDTHVWNNSKVLPILQELHRRNYNNFYLLGDSGYALRQWLLTPIPDPSTEAEENYNR
;
A
#
# COMPACT_ATOMS: atom_id res chain seq x y z
N MET A 1 -18.19 22.58 26.72
CA MET A 1 -18.32 23.19 25.39
C MET A 1 -18.32 22.08 24.37
N GLY A 2 -19.45 21.79 23.72
CA GLY A 2 -19.51 20.83 22.63
C GLY A 2 -19.51 21.57 21.30
N LEU A 3 -18.61 21.20 20.38
CA LEU A 3 -18.68 21.68 19.00
C LEU A 3 -19.85 20.99 18.30
N SER A 4 -20.61 21.75 17.50
CA SER A 4 -21.69 21.19 16.68
C SER A 4 -21.11 20.25 15.59
N GLN A 5 -21.80 19.16 15.26
CA GLN A 5 -21.41 18.25 14.18
C GLN A 5 -21.12 18.95 12.82
N PRO A 6 -21.89 19.98 12.38
CA PRO A 6 -21.58 20.72 11.16
C PRO A 6 -20.22 21.45 11.21
N SER A 7 -19.87 22.02 12.36
CA SER A 7 -18.59 22.72 12.53
C SER A 7 -17.40 21.76 12.48
N VAL A 8 -17.52 20.59 13.11
CA VAL A 8 -16.52 19.53 13.03
C VAL A 8 -16.38 19.03 11.59
N SER A 9 -17.51 18.81 10.90
CA SER A 9 -17.50 18.37 9.49
C SER A 9 -16.77 19.35 8.58
N ARG A 10 -17.02 20.66 8.72
CA ARG A 10 -16.31 21.67 7.93
C ARG A 10 -14.81 21.65 8.17
N CYS A 11 -14.40 21.59 9.44
CA CYS A 11 -12.98 21.55 9.81
C CYS A 11 -12.29 20.30 9.24
N ILE A 12 -12.92 19.12 9.33
CA ILE A 12 -12.40 17.89 8.72
C ILE A 12 -12.27 18.07 7.21
N SER A 13 -13.29 18.58 6.53
CA SER A 13 -13.24 18.81 5.08
C SER A 13 -12.11 19.76 4.69
N GLU A 14 -11.95 20.89 5.38
CA GLU A 14 -10.87 21.86 5.12
C GLU A 14 -9.49 21.22 5.28
N VAL A 15 -9.26 20.48 6.37
CA VAL A 15 -7.98 19.80 6.62
C VAL A 15 -7.72 18.72 5.58
N VAL A 16 -8.72 17.89 5.26
CA VAL A 16 -8.58 16.84 4.24
C VAL A 16 -8.28 17.46 2.88
N THR A 17 -8.98 18.53 2.48
CA THR A 17 -8.70 19.23 1.22
C THR A 17 -7.29 19.77 1.19
N ALA A 18 -6.82 20.41 2.27
CA ALA A 18 -5.45 20.92 2.35
C ALA A 18 -4.41 19.78 2.26
N LEU A 19 -4.59 18.69 3.00
CA LEU A 19 -3.67 17.55 2.98
C LEU A 19 -3.59 16.85 1.61
N ASN A 20 -4.65 16.93 0.80
CA ASN A 20 -4.68 16.39 -0.56
C ASN A 20 -4.11 17.33 -1.63
N LEU A 21 -3.72 18.56 -1.28
CA LEU A 21 -3.03 19.44 -2.20
C LEU A 21 -1.69 18.79 -2.62
N PRO A 22 -1.36 18.71 -3.92
CA PRO A 22 -0.15 18.04 -4.39
C PRO A 22 1.14 18.56 -3.75
N GLU A 23 1.19 19.85 -3.42
CA GLU A 23 2.36 20.49 -2.79
C GLU A 23 2.58 20.00 -1.36
N ILE A 24 1.49 19.67 -0.66
CA ILE A 24 1.52 19.13 0.71
C ILE A 24 1.70 17.61 0.63
N PHE A 25 0.81 16.90 -0.06
CA PHE A 25 0.82 15.44 -0.08
C PHE A 25 2.15 14.87 -0.61
N ASN A 26 2.63 15.36 -1.76
CA ASN A 26 3.85 14.83 -2.39
C ASN A 26 5.14 15.28 -1.69
N ALA A 27 5.06 16.22 -0.73
CA ALA A 27 6.19 16.54 0.13
C ALA A 27 6.49 15.39 1.10
N TRP A 28 5.45 14.67 1.54
CA TRP A 28 5.52 13.62 2.55
C TRP A 28 5.46 12.21 1.98
N VAL A 29 4.56 11.95 1.02
CA VAL A 29 4.36 10.63 0.43
C VAL A 29 4.93 10.62 -0.98
N LYS A 30 6.11 10.02 -1.13
CA LYS A 30 6.79 9.89 -2.41
C LYS A 30 7.66 8.64 -2.42
N PHE A 31 7.55 7.88 -3.51
CA PHE A 31 8.46 6.78 -3.77
C PHE A 31 9.81 7.34 -4.26
N PRO A 32 10.94 6.71 -3.91
CA PRO A 32 12.27 7.13 -4.35
C PRO A 32 12.36 7.40 -5.84
N LYS A 33 12.97 8.53 -6.21
CA LYS A 33 13.06 8.97 -7.62
C LYS A 33 14.39 8.61 -8.27
N ASN A 34 15.39 8.25 -7.48
CA ASN A 34 16.74 7.97 -7.95
C ASN A 34 17.41 6.85 -7.14
N ILE A 35 18.54 6.37 -7.65
CA ILE A 35 19.29 5.25 -7.06
C ILE A 35 19.86 5.60 -5.68
N ASN A 36 20.20 6.86 -5.42
CA ASN A 36 20.73 7.26 -4.11
C ASN A 36 19.66 7.16 -3.02
N GLU A 37 18.45 7.68 -3.27
CA GLU A 37 17.31 7.55 -2.36
C GLU A 37 16.93 6.07 -2.11
N LEU A 38 16.97 5.23 -3.16
CA LEU A 38 16.75 3.78 -3.02
C LEU A 38 17.83 3.13 -2.15
N ASN A 39 19.10 3.49 -2.35
CA ASN A 39 20.21 3.00 -1.54
C ASN A 39 20.08 3.44 -0.08
N ASP A 40 19.62 4.65 0.19
CA ASP A 40 19.42 5.15 1.56
C ASP A 40 18.38 4.31 2.31
N ILE A 41 17.24 4.03 1.67
CA ILE A 41 16.19 3.17 2.24
C ILE A 41 16.71 1.75 2.41
N ARG A 42 17.38 1.20 1.39
CA ARG A 42 18.00 -0.13 1.44
C ARG A 42 18.94 -0.29 2.61
N ASN A 43 19.84 0.68 2.78
CA ASN A 43 20.79 0.68 3.89
C ASN A 43 20.07 0.85 5.23
N GLY A 44 18.95 1.59 5.27
CA GLY A 44 18.07 1.69 6.43
C GLY A 44 17.48 0.34 6.85
N PHE A 45 16.90 -0.40 5.92
CA PHE A 45 16.40 -1.75 6.20
C PHE A 45 17.52 -2.68 6.68
N TYR A 46 18.65 -2.71 5.96
CA TYR A 46 19.76 -3.57 6.33
C TYR A 46 20.30 -3.28 7.75
N ARG A 47 20.39 -2.01 8.15
CA ARG A 47 20.79 -1.64 9.52
C ARG A 47 19.79 -2.10 10.58
N ASN A 48 18.49 -2.10 10.26
CA ASN A 48 17.43 -2.37 11.23
C ASN A 48 17.09 -3.87 11.32
N THR A 49 17.22 -4.62 10.23
CA THR A 49 16.76 -6.02 10.14
C THR A 49 17.84 -7.00 9.71
N GLY A 50 18.97 -6.53 9.15
CA GLY A 50 19.98 -7.39 8.52
C GLY A 50 19.58 -7.94 7.15
N PHE A 51 18.35 -7.70 6.67
CA PHE A 51 17.87 -8.20 5.39
C PHE A 51 18.33 -7.28 4.24
N PRO A 52 19.10 -7.77 3.25
CA PRO A 52 19.66 -6.94 2.20
C PRO A 52 18.64 -6.58 1.10
N GLY A 53 18.85 -5.45 0.42
CA GLY A 53 18.13 -5.13 -0.81
C GLY A 53 16.71 -4.56 -0.65
N VAL A 54 16.15 -4.51 0.56
CA VAL A 54 14.76 -4.08 0.78
C VAL A 54 14.61 -2.57 0.58
N VAL A 55 13.69 -2.15 -0.29
CA VAL A 55 13.36 -0.73 -0.55
C VAL A 55 11.94 -0.35 -0.11
N GLY A 56 11.24 -1.26 0.56
CA GLY A 56 9.96 -1.02 1.18
C GLY A 56 9.25 -2.31 1.57
N CYS A 57 8.34 -2.21 2.53
CA CYS A 57 7.38 -3.27 2.84
C CYS A 57 6.01 -2.88 2.25
N ILE A 58 5.38 -3.80 1.53
CA ILE A 58 4.08 -3.61 0.88
C ILE A 58 3.01 -4.46 1.57
N ASP A 59 1.88 -3.83 1.88
CA ASP A 59 0.72 -4.54 2.41
C ASP A 59 -0.57 -3.81 2.05
N CYS A 60 -1.69 -4.53 2.12
CA CYS A 60 -3.03 -4.00 1.94
C CYS A 60 -3.77 -3.94 3.28
N THR A 61 -4.50 -2.85 3.50
CA THR A 61 -5.33 -2.66 4.69
C THR A 61 -6.74 -2.22 4.31
N HIS A 62 -7.73 -2.69 5.06
CA HIS A 62 -9.13 -2.35 4.82
C HIS A 62 -9.55 -1.15 5.68
N VAL A 63 -9.75 0.00 5.03
CA VAL A 63 -10.35 1.17 5.67
C VAL A 63 -11.86 1.03 5.62
N ALA A 64 -12.49 0.87 6.78
CA ALA A 64 -13.94 0.69 6.88
C ALA A 64 -14.69 1.94 6.38
N ILE A 65 -15.78 1.73 5.64
CA ILE A 65 -16.65 2.79 5.14
C ILE A 65 -18.10 2.50 5.53
N THR A 66 -18.91 3.55 5.56
CA THR A 66 -20.36 3.37 5.52
C THR A 66 -20.76 3.02 4.09
N PRO A 67 -21.57 1.98 3.86
CA PRO A 67 -22.05 1.64 2.52
C PRO A 67 -22.83 2.83 1.91
N PRO A 68 -22.81 2.98 0.57
CA PRO A 68 -23.68 3.92 -0.11
C PRO A 68 -25.14 3.66 0.27
N SER A 69 -25.96 4.71 0.38
CA SER A 69 -27.38 4.58 0.74
C SER A 69 -28.13 3.72 -0.28
N THR A 70 -28.93 2.77 0.21
CA THR A 70 -29.73 1.81 -0.58
C THR A 70 -30.76 2.46 -1.52
N ASN A 71 -31.04 3.76 -1.34
CA ASN A 71 -31.98 4.55 -2.14
C ASN A 71 -31.36 5.16 -3.41
N LEU A 72 -30.08 4.91 -3.70
CA LEU A 72 -29.50 5.28 -4.99
C LEU A 72 -30.03 4.29 -6.03
N ASN A 73 -30.95 4.74 -6.90
CA ASN A 73 -31.57 3.92 -7.96
C ASN A 73 -30.55 3.00 -8.66
N LEU A 74 -30.61 1.70 -8.33
CA LEU A 74 -29.56 0.71 -8.59
C LEU A 74 -29.45 0.23 -10.05
N ASN A 75 -30.22 0.82 -10.97
CA ASN A 75 -30.20 0.43 -12.38
C ASN A 75 -29.01 1.04 -13.15
N GLU A 76 -28.30 2.02 -12.59
CA GLU A 76 -27.16 2.71 -13.23
C GLU A 76 -25.91 2.80 -12.33
N ASN A 77 -25.83 2.00 -11.25
CA ASN A 77 -24.73 2.13 -10.32
C ASN A 77 -23.46 1.45 -10.87
N GLN A 78 -22.53 2.25 -11.42
CA GLN A 78 -21.19 1.80 -11.83
C GLN A 78 -20.39 1.17 -10.66
N HIS A 79 -20.83 1.39 -9.43
CA HIS A 79 -20.21 0.89 -8.20
C HIS A 79 -21.27 0.20 -7.31
N PRO A 80 -21.59 -1.08 -7.55
CA PRO A 80 -22.57 -1.78 -6.74
C PRO A 80 -22.08 -1.94 -5.28
N GLU A 81 -22.98 -2.00 -4.31
CA GLU A 81 -22.57 -2.04 -2.90
C GLU A 81 -21.71 -3.27 -2.54
N TYR A 82 -22.03 -4.43 -3.12
CA TYR A 82 -21.39 -5.70 -2.76
C TYR A 82 -19.90 -5.75 -3.08
N ILE A 83 -19.40 -4.95 -4.04
CA ILE A 83 -17.96 -4.90 -4.33
C ILE A 83 -17.16 -4.27 -3.18
N TYR A 84 -17.79 -3.52 -2.29
CA TYR A 84 -17.12 -2.95 -1.12
C TYR A 84 -17.04 -3.91 0.06
N VAL A 85 -17.76 -5.04 0.04
CA VAL A 85 -17.73 -6.03 1.12
C VAL A 85 -16.44 -6.85 1.03
N ASN A 86 -15.63 -6.80 2.08
CA ASN A 86 -14.38 -7.56 2.14
C ASN A 86 -14.57 -9.00 2.64
N ARG A 87 -13.48 -9.77 2.66
CA ARG A 87 -13.44 -11.16 3.17
C ARG A 87 -13.86 -11.32 4.64
N LYS A 88 -13.89 -10.23 5.41
CA LYS A 88 -14.32 -10.21 6.82
C LYS A 88 -15.80 -9.80 6.98
N GLY A 89 -16.52 -9.58 5.88
CA GLY A 89 -17.96 -9.32 5.88
C GLY A 89 -18.37 -7.87 6.17
N TYR A 90 -17.47 -6.89 6.02
CA TYR A 90 -17.80 -5.46 6.19
C TYR A 90 -17.36 -4.60 5.00
N HIS A 91 -18.00 -3.44 4.82
CA HIS A 91 -17.70 -2.49 3.75
C HIS A 91 -16.37 -1.77 3.99
N SER A 92 -15.51 -1.76 2.97
CA SER A 92 -14.22 -1.10 3.06
C SER A 92 -13.68 -0.65 1.70
N ILE A 93 -12.69 0.23 1.76
CA ILE A 93 -11.73 0.45 0.67
C ILE A 93 -10.50 -0.42 0.98
N ASN A 94 -10.04 -1.19 0.00
CA ASN A 94 -8.76 -1.88 0.08
C ASN A 94 -7.65 -0.88 -0.29
N VAL A 95 -6.81 -0.55 0.69
CA VAL A 95 -5.74 0.44 0.58
C VAL A 95 -4.40 -0.26 0.62
N GLN A 96 -3.67 -0.22 -0.49
CA GLN A 96 -2.27 -0.65 -0.51
C GLN A 96 -1.36 0.47 -0.01
N LEU A 97 -0.40 0.11 0.84
CA LEU A 97 0.64 1.00 1.35
C LEU A 97 2.01 0.38 1.08
N ILE A 98 2.99 1.24 0.84
CA ILE A 98 4.40 0.87 0.88
C ILE A 98 5.11 1.75 1.89
N CYS A 99 5.83 1.17 2.83
CA CYS A 99 6.53 1.89 3.90
C CYS A 99 8.02 1.59 3.93
N ASP A 100 8.82 2.57 4.38
CA ASP A 100 10.25 2.39 4.66
C ASP A 100 10.52 1.82 6.07
N SER A 101 11.80 1.60 6.37
CA SER A 101 12.27 1.11 7.67
C SER A 101 12.09 2.09 8.84
N ASN A 102 11.72 3.35 8.56
CA ASN A 102 11.37 4.37 9.55
C ASN A 102 9.85 4.58 9.65
N LEU A 103 9.05 3.66 9.12
CA LEU A 103 7.58 3.71 9.09
C LEU A 103 7.03 4.90 8.27
N LYS A 104 7.82 5.47 7.35
CA LYS A 104 7.34 6.51 6.42
C LYS A 104 6.60 5.86 5.26
N ILE A 105 5.42 6.37 4.96
CA ILE A 105 4.64 5.94 3.79
C ILE A 105 5.29 6.49 2.53
N LEU A 106 5.77 5.60 1.66
CA LEU A 106 6.38 5.90 0.37
C LEU A 106 5.34 5.93 -0.75
N ASN A 107 4.30 5.10 -0.65
CA ASN A 107 3.24 5.04 -1.64
C ASN A 107 1.91 4.62 -0.99
N ILE A 108 0.81 5.11 -1.55
CA ILE A 108 -0.55 4.71 -1.21
C ILE A 108 -1.38 4.50 -2.48
N ASN A 109 -2.24 3.48 -2.47
CA ASN A 109 -3.25 3.26 -3.49
C ASN A 109 -4.58 2.89 -2.81
N ALA A 110 -5.50 3.86 -2.75
CA ALA A 110 -6.80 3.75 -2.07
C ALA A 110 -7.97 3.73 -3.07
N LEU A 111 -7.75 3.23 -4.28
CA LEU A 111 -8.74 3.29 -5.38
C LEU A 111 -9.60 2.02 -5.51
N PHE A 112 -9.37 1.02 -4.66
CA PHE A 112 -9.96 -0.31 -4.83
C PHE A 112 -11.02 -0.62 -3.78
N PRO A 113 -12.16 -1.20 -4.19
CA PRO A 113 -13.20 -1.59 -3.25
C PRO A 113 -12.78 -2.82 -2.43
N GLY A 114 -13.41 -3.02 -1.28
CA GLY A 114 -13.01 -4.01 -0.26
C GLY A 114 -13.01 -5.47 -0.71
N SER A 115 -13.72 -5.85 -1.78
CA SER A 115 -13.67 -7.21 -2.32
C SER A 115 -12.43 -7.48 -3.18
N THR A 116 -11.65 -6.45 -3.51
CA THR A 116 -10.49 -6.56 -4.40
C THR A 116 -9.35 -7.31 -3.73
N HIS A 117 -8.77 -8.29 -4.44
CA HIS A 117 -7.56 -8.98 -4.00
C HIS A 117 -6.32 -8.09 -4.06
N ASP A 118 -5.42 -8.25 -3.10
CA ASP A 118 -4.19 -7.44 -2.96
C ASP A 118 -3.29 -7.51 -4.20
N THR A 119 -3.20 -8.69 -4.84
CA THR A 119 -2.51 -8.87 -6.12
C THR A 119 -3.08 -7.98 -7.22
N HIS A 120 -4.40 -7.77 -7.27
CA HIS A 120 -5.02 -6.88 -8.26
C HIS A 120 -4.68 -5.41 -7.98
N VAL A 121 -4.65 -5.01 -6.71
CA VAL A 121 -4.21 -3.66 -6.31
C VAL A 121 -2.76 -3.43 -6.70
N TRP A 122 -1.89 -4.41 -6.47
CA TRP A 122 -0.47 -4.35 -6.87
C TRP A 122 -0.27 -4.26 -8.38
N ASN A 123 -1.00 -5.04 -9.18
CA ASN A 123 -0.91 -4.98 -10.64
C ASN A 123 -1.32 -3.61 -11.21
N ASN A 124 -2.07 -2.81 -10.45
CA ASN A 124 -2.45 -1.45 -10.80
C ASN A 124 -1.68 -0.38 -10.01
N SER A 125 -0.61 -0.76 -9.32
CA SER A 125 0.23 0.18 -8.56
C SER A 125 1.15 0.98 -9.47
N LYS A 126 1.32 2.26 -9.17
CA LYS A 126 2.29 3.13 -9.87
C LYS A 126 3.75 2.75 -9.56
N VAL A 127 4.00 1.94 -8.53
CA VAL A 127 5.34 1.49 -8.14
C VAL A 127 5.79 0.27 -8.94
N LEU A 128 4.86 -0.58 -9.40
CA LEU A 128 5.20 -1.79 -10.16
C LEU A 128 6.03 -1.49 -11.42
N PRO A 129 5.66 -0.52 -12.29
CA PRO A 129 6.47 -0.17 -13.46
C PRO A 129 7.87 0.34 -13.11
N ILE A 130 8.03 1.02 -11.97
CA ILE A 130 9.33 1.52 -11.50
C ILE A 130 10.27 0.36 -11.18
N LEU A 131 9.77 -0.63 -10.42
CA LEU A 131 10.56 -1.81 -10.06
C LEU A 131 10.89 -2.70 -11.26
N GLN A 132 9.93 -2.87 -12.18
CA GLN A 132 10.15 -3.60 -13.43
C GLN A 132 11.25 -2.94 -14.28
N GLU A 133 11.25 -1.60 -14.36
CA GLU A 133 12.27 -0.85 -15.10
C GLU A 133 13.65 -0.94 -14.44
N LEU A 134 13.72 -0.90 -13.10
CA LEU A 134 14.97 -1.11 -12.36
C LEU A 134 15.56 -2.50 -12.68
N HIS A 135 14.73 -3.54 -12.60
CA HIS A 135 15.14 -4.90 -12.94
C HIS A 135 15.60 -5.02 -14.40
N ARG A 136 14.85 -4.43 -15.34
CA ARG A 136 15.21 -4.41 -16.78
C ARG A 136 16.56 -3.72 -17.04
N ARG A 137 16.92 -2.74 -16.21
CA ARG A 137 18.23 -2.04 -16.24
C ARG A 137 19.34 -2.77 -15.46
N ASN A 138 19.10 -4.01 -15.03
CA ASN A 138 20.01 -4.83 -14.22
C ASN A 138 20.27 -4.31 -12.79
N TYR A 139 19.38 -3.46 -12.24
CA TYR A 139 19.37 -3.15 -10.81
C TYR A 139 18.59 -4.25 -10.06
N ASN A 140 19.22 -5.41 -9.90
CA ASN A 140 18.58 -6.64 -9.40
C ASN A 140 18.67 -6.82 -7.88
N ASN A 141 19.01 -5.76 -7.16
CA ASN A 141 19.27 -5.75 -5.72
C ASN A 141 18.31 -4.81 -4.95
N PHE A 142 17.15 -4.53 -5.52
CA PHE A 142 16.08 -3.75 -4.92
C PHE A 142 14.79 -4.56 -4.88
N TYR A 143 14.27 -4.78 -3.68
CA TYR A 143 13.11 -5.64 -3.44
C TYR A 143 12.08 -4.93 -2.57
N LEU A 144 10.81 -5.16 -2.86
CA LEU A 144 9.77 -5.00 -1.83
C LEU A 144 9.62 -6.30 -1.04
N LEU A 145 9.27 -6.20 0.24
CA LEU A 145 8.78 -7.33 1.03
C LEU A 145 7.26 -7.27 1.12
N GLY A 146 6.57 -8.30 0.66
CA GLY A 146 5.12 -8.45 0.79
C GLY A 146 4.75 -9.68 1.61
N ASP A 147 3.49 -9.77 2.03
CA ASP A 147 2.96 -10.96 2.68
C ASP A 147 2.70 -12.11 1.68
N SER A 148 2.19 -13.24 2.16
CA SER A 148 1.85 -14.40 1.32
C SER A 148 0.65 -14.17 0.38
N GLY A 149 -0.05 -13.04 0.48
CA GLY A 149 -1.12 -12.63 -0.42
C GLY A 149 -0.60 -12.13 -1.78
N TYR A 150 0.70 -11.85 -1.87
CA TYR A 150 1.40 -11.51 -3.09
C TYR A 150 2.12 -12.72 -3.70
N ALA A 151 2.35 -12.67 -5.00
CA ALA A 151 3.15 -13.68 -5.68
C ALA A 151 4.63 -13.26 -5.71
N LEU A 152 5.54 -14.20 -5.43
CA LEU A 152 6.99 -14.00 -5.50
C LEU A 152 7.42 -13.50 -6.90
N ARG A 153 8.26 -12.46 -6.95
CA ARG A 153 8.84 -11.87 -8.17
C ARG A 153 10.29 -11.46 -7.93
N GLN A 154 11.00 -11.15 -9.01
CA GLN A 154 12.38 -10.64 -8.99
C GLN A 154 12.54 -9.31 -8.20
N TRP A 155 11.44 -8.59 -7.96
CA TRP A 155 11.41 -7.30 -7.25
C TRP A 155 10.40 -7.27 -6.09
N LEU A 156 9.75 -8.39 -5.78
CA LEU A 156 8.79 -8.53 -4.69
C LEU A 156 8.99 -9.89 -4.03
N LEU A 157 9.60 -9.88 -2.86
CA LEU A 157 9.87 -11.05 -2.04
C LEU A 157 8.72 -11.30 -1.08
N THR A 158 8.39 -12.57 -0.90
CA THR A 158 7.31 -13.05 -0.03
C THR A 158 7.84 -14.18 0.83
N PRO A 159 7.28 -14.42 2.02
CA PRO A 159 7.68 -15.54 2.86
C PRO A 159 7.60 -16.88 2.13
N ILE A 160 8.51 -17.80 2.46
CA ILE A 160 8.46 -19.18 1.97
C ILE A 160 7.39 -19.92 2.78
N PRO A 161 6.37 -20.51 2.14
CA PRO A 161 5.40 -21.35 2.84
C PRO A 161 6.07 -22.65 3.30
N ASP A 162 5.77 -23.06 4.53
CA ASP A 162 6.27 -24.33 5.12
C ASP A 162 7.79 -24.52 4.99
N PRO A 163 8.62 -23.64 5.58
CA PRO A 163 10.08 -23.73 5.49
C PRO A 163 10.56 -25.06 6.07
N SER A 164 11.39 -25.77 5.30
CA SER A 164 11.84 -27.14 5.59
C SER A 164 13.35 -27.23 5.84
N THR A 165 14.09 -26.17 5.50
CA THR A 165 15.53 -26.06 5.71
C THR A 165 15.87 -24.87 6.59
N GLU A 166 17.01 -24.92 7.28
CA GLU A 166 17.51 -23.80 8.10
C GLU A 166 17.65 -22.50 7.29
N ALA A 167 18.01 -22.60 6.00
CA ALA A 167 18.09 -21.45 5.12
C ALA A 167 16.72 -20.81 4.84
N GLU A 168 15.67 -21.62 4.64
CA GLU A 168 14.31 -21.15 4.43
C GLU A 168 13.71 -20.54 5.72
N GLU A 169 13.99 -21.17 6.87
CA GLU A 169 13.62 -20.62 8.17
C GLU A 169 14.30 -19.27 8.43
N ASN A 170 15.60 -19.16 8.15
CA ASN A 170 16.35 -17.92 8.31
C ASN A 170 15.92 -16.82 7.33
N TYR A 171 15.45 -17.19 6.13
CA TYR A 171 14.88 -16.23 5.19
C TYR A 171 13.58 -15.61 5.70
N ASN A 172 12.77 -16.38 6.45
CA ASN A 172 11.49 -15.92 7.00
C ASN A 172 11.60 -15.21 8.37
N ARG A 173 12.79 -15.21 8.99
CA ARG A 173 13.06 -14.57 10.30
C ARG A 173 13.42 -13.09 10.15
#